data_AF-A0A2T0RHP1-F1
#
_entry.id   AF-A0A2T0RHP1-F1
#
_cell.length_a   1.000
_cell.length_b   1.000
_cell.length_c   1.000
_cell.angle_alpha   90.00
_cell.angle_beta   90.00
_cell.angle_gamma   90.00
#
_symmetry.space_group_name_H-M   'P 1'
#
loop_
_entity.id
_entity.type
_entity.pdbx_description
1 polymer ?
#
loop_
_entity_poly.entity_id
_entity_poly.type
_entity_poly.pdbx_seq_one_letter_code
_entity_poly.pdbx_strand_id
1 'polypeptide(L)'
;MSDTLLVGYITAGATLIAAIITAGVALIQNRKLIRKNKEYEQKFEQRASTGVAIGYYYNFIENIYKIIDENPKITLEIYNSTTINEKKEFDCDKVRIEILMPRSLEGSSFNQATQTLTQYKKGDIVRNGNKRNYGINFTIQDDNTLVVVDVPTPLFALEKYLKSLPEFGSYIDPKTNQLIAKSDSEEYRARQSKEIENFKTTVLNFIENNRYAINKVHFRHLT
;
A
#
# COMPACT_ATOMS: atom_id res chain seq x y z
N MET A 1 41.43 26.82 32.31
CA MET A 1 39.99 26.66 32.62
C MET A 1 39.07 27.40 31.65
N SER A 2 39.57 28.33 30.81
CA SER A 2 38.76 29.08 29.83
C SER A 2 38.33 28.27 28.60
N ASP A 3 39.20 27.38 28.12
CA ASP A 3 39.03 26.78 26.78
C ASP A 3 37.99 25.66 26.77
N THR A 4 37.85 24.92 27.87
CA THR A 4 36.80 23.91 28.05
C THR A 4 35.39 24.51 28.14
N LEU A 5 35.26 25.72 28.71
CA LEU A 5 33.98 26.42 28.75
C LEU A 5 33.60 26.94 27.36
N LEU A 6 34.56 27.50 26.61
CA LEU A 6 34.32 28.01 25.25
C LEU A 6 33.90 26.90 24.28
N VAL A 7 34.58 25.75 24.32
CA VAL A 7 34.20 24.57 23.51
C VAL A 7 32.82 24.03 23.91
N GLY A 8 32.47 24.07 25.20
CA GLY A 8 31.14 23.70 25.69
C GLY A 8 30.03 24.59 25.13
N TYR A 9 30.22 25.91 25.10
CA TYR A 9 29.24 26.85 24.55
C TYR A 9 29.08 26.75 23.03
N ILE A 10 30.18 26.57 22.30
CA ILE A 10 30.15 26.40 20.84
C ILE A 10 29.43 25.09 20.47
N THR A 11 29.73 24.00 21.19
CA THR A 11 29.08 22.70 20.97
C THR A 11 27.60 22.77 21.28
N ALA A 12 27.21 23.34 22.43
CA ALA A 12 25.81 23.52 22.80
C ALA A 12 25.02 24.40 21.80
N GLY A 13 25.65 25.46 21.29
CA GLY A 13 25.07 26.33 20.26
C GLY A 13 24.84 25.60 18.94
N ALA A 14 25.81 24.79 18.49
CA ALA A 14 25.68 24.00 17.27
C ALA A 14 24.56 22.95 17.36
N THR A 15 24.42 22.27 18.50
CA THR A 15 23.35 21.27 18.71
C THR A 15 21.96 21.91 18.70
N LEU A 16 21.82 23.10 19.30
CA LEU A 16 20.56 23.84 19.31
C LEU A 16 20.13 24.27 17.90
N ILE A 17 21.08 24.78 17.10
CA ILE A 17 20.83 25.18 15.70
C ILE A 17 20.42 23.96 14.85
N ALA A 18 21.12 22.84 14.98
CA ALA A 18 20.78 21.60 14.26
C ALA A 18 19.37 21.08 14.63
N ALA A 19 18.98 21.16 15.90
CA ALA A 19 17.65 20.77 16.36
C ALA A 19 16.55 21.69 15.76
N ILE A 20 16.78 23.00 15.73
CA ILE A 20 15.86 23.98 15.12
C ILE A 20 15.69 23.72 13.63
N ILE A 21 16.79 23.49 12.89
CA ILE A 21 16.74 23.18 11.46
C ILE A 21 15.96 21.88 11.21
N THR A 22 16.24 20.84 11.99
CA THR A 22 15.57 19.54 11.85
C THR A 22 14.06 19.66 12.12
N ALA A 23 13.67 20.38 13.18
CA ALA A 23 12.28 20.65 13.51
C ALA A 23 11.59 21.48 12.42
N GLY A 24 12.29 22.49 11.86
CA GLY A 24 11.79 23.31 10.75
C GLY A 24 11.54 22.49 9.49
N VAL A 25 12.47 21.61 9.12
CA VAL A 25 12.31 20.69 7.97
C VAL A 25 11.13 19.74 8.19
N ALA A 26 11.01 19.15 9.38
CA ALA A 26 9.91 18.26 9.73
C ALA A 26 8.55 18.98 9.67
N LEU A 27 8.46 20.22 10.17
CA LEU A 27 7.24 21.04 10.08
C LEU A 27 6.86 21.38 8.64
N ILE A 28 7.83 21.71 7.78
CA ILE A 28 7.57 22.01 6.37
C ILE A 28 7.10 20.75 5.64
N GLN A 29 7.72 19.60 5.89
CA GLN A 29 7.29 18.33 5.30
C GLN A 29 5.88 17.96 5.77
N ASN A 30 5.59 18.12 7.06
CA ASN A 30 4.26 17.85 7.62
C ASN A 30 3.19 18.78 7.02
N ARG A 31 3.49 20.08 6.86
CA ARG A 31 2.57 21.04 6.19
C ARG A 31 2.30 20.68 4.73
N LYS A 32 3.32 20.24 3.98
CA LYS A 32 3.14 19.76 2.59
C LYS A 32 2.25 18.52 2.54
N LEU A 33 2.42 17.61 3.49
CA LEU A 33 1.56 16.42 3.66
C LEU A 33 0.11 16.80 3.97
N ILE A 34 -0.10 17.69 4.94
CA ILE A 34 -1.45 18.17 5.32
C ILE A 34 -2.14 18.84 4.13
N ARG A 35 -1.43 19.68 3.35
CA ARG A 35 -2.02 20.34 2.18
C ARG A 35 -2.41 19.34 1.09
N LYS A 36 -1.54 18.36 0.79
CA LYS A 36 -1.86 17.27 -0.13
C LYS A 36 -3.05 16.46 0.37
N ASN A 37 -3.10 16.12 1.66
CA ASN A 37 -4.23 15.40 2.24
C ASN A 37 -5.55 16.18 2.11
N LYS A 38 -5.53 17.50 2.28
CA LYS A 38 -6.73 18.35 2.11
C LYS A 38 -7.18 18.45 0.65
N GLU A 39 -6.25 18.54 -0.29
CA GLU A 39 -6.55 18.47 -1.73
C GLU A 39 -7.13 17.10 -2.10
N TYR A 40 -6.69 16.02 -1.44
CA TYR A 40 -7.25 14.67 -1.59
C TYR A 40 -8.63 14.52 -0.94
N GLU A 41 -8.87 15.08 0.26
CA GLU A 41 -10.18 15.11 0.92
C GLU A 41 -11.27 15.76 0.07
N GLN A 42 -10.91 16.73 -0.79
CA GLN A 42 -11.85 17.39 -1.70
C GLN A 42 -12.11 16.59 -2.99
N LYS A 43 -11.19 15.71 -3.39
CA LYS A 43 -11.30 14.90 -4.61
C LYS A 43 -11.89 13.51 -4.40
N PHE A 44 -11.77 12.97 -3.20
CA PHE A 44 -12.26 11.63 -2.88
C PHE A 44 -13.51 11.70 -2.02
N GLU A 45 -14.48 10.83 -2.30
CA GLU A 45 -15.57 10.62 -1.34
C GLU A 45 -14.95 10.21 0.00
N GLN A 46 -15.39 10.83 1.11
CA GLN A 46 -14.88 10.53 2.46
C GLN A 46 -15.31 9.12 2.91
N ARG A 47 -14.72 8.11 2.29
CA ARG A 47 -14.94 6.70 2.55
C ARG A 47 -13.72 6.12 3.24
N ALA A 48 -13.94 5.12 4.09
CA ALA A 48 -12.86 4.43 4.78
C ALA A 48 -11.86 3.81 3.79
N SER A 49 -12.33 3.33 2.63
CA SER A 49 -11.47 2.82 1.55
C SER A 49 -10.43 3.82 1.04
N THR A 50 -10.68 5.13 1.09
CA THR A 50 -9.71 6.14 0.66
C THR A 50 -8.46 6.13 1.54
N GLY A 51 -8.61 6.14 2.86
CA GLY A 51 -7.46 6.10 3.78
C GLY A 51 -6.65 4.82 3.62
N VAL A 52 -7.35 3.70 3.44
CA VAL A 52 -6.75 2.38 3.18
C VAL A 52 -5.99 2.35 1.85
N ALA A 53 -6.56 2.93 0.79
CA ALA A 53 -5.91 3.05 -0.52
C ALA A 53 -4.65 3.91 -0.50
N ILE A 54 -4.69 5.05 0.22
CA ILE A 54 -3.53 5.93 0.39
C ILE A 54 -2.38 5.18 1.07
N GLY A 55 -2.68 4.47 2.17
CA GLY A 55 -1.69 3.66 2.87
C GLY A 55 -1.11 2.56 1.99
N TYR A 56 -1.96 1.87 1.23
CA TYR A 56 -1.52 0.85 0.28
C TYR A 56 -0.61 1.41 -0.82
N TYR A 57 -0.99 2.55 -1.40
CA TYR A 57 -0.19 3.22 -2.43
C TYR A 57 1.22 3.54 -1.94
N TYR A 58 1.37 4.20 -0.79
CA TYR A 58 2.68 4.60 -0.30
C TYR A 58 3.54 3.43 0.19
N ASN A 59 2.92 2.38 0.75
CA ASN A 59 3.67 1.24 1.30
C ASN A 59 4.09 0.22 0.23
N PHE A 60 3.30 0.08 -0.84
CA PHE A 60 3.54 -0.93 -1.87
C PHE A 60 3.79 -0.30 -3.25
N ILE A 61 2.77 0.32 -3.83
CA ILE A 61 2.81 0.80 -5.22
C ILE A 61 3.95 1.78 -5.48
N GLU A 62 4.04 2.83 -4.66
CA GLU A 62 5.08 3.86 -4.81
C GLU A 62 6.48 3.28 -4.63
N ASN A 63 6.65 2.29 -3.75
CA ASN A 63 7.95 1.65 -3.54
C ASN A 63 8.42 0.87 -4.77
N ILE A 64 7.51 0.14 -5.42
CA ILE A 64 7.83 -0.57 -6.67
C ILE A 64 8.15 0.43 -7.79
N TYR A 65 7.33 1.46 -7.97
CA TYR A 65 7.60 2.49 -8.99
C TYR A 65 8.93 3.21 -8.77
N LYS A 66 9.24 3.60 -7.53
CA LYS A 66 10.54 4.19 -7.21
C LYS A 66 11.70 3.26 -7.60
N ILE A 67 11.57 1.95 -7.40
CA ILE A 67 12.61 1.00 -7.83
C ILE A 67 12.72 0.96 -9.35
N ILE A 68 11.58 0.92 -10.06
CA ILE A 68 11.54 0.93 -11.53
C ILE A 68 12.17 2.22 -12.09
N ASP A 69 11.89 3.37 -11.49
CA ASP A 69 12.34 4.68 -11.98
C ASP A 69 13.80 5.00 -11.61
N GLU A 70 14.26 4.53 -10.43
CA GLU A 70 15.64 4.77 -9.96
C GLU A 70 16.68 3.90 -10.69
N ASN A 71 16.27 2.84 -11.40
CA ASN A 71 17.19 1.85 -11.96
C ASN A 71 16.87 1.57 -13.43
N PRO A 72 17.88 1.41 -14.30
CA PRO A 72 17.63 1.02 -15.70
C PRO A 72 17.19 -0.45 -15.82
N LYS A 73 17.58 -1.28 -14.83
CA LYS A 73 17.25 -2.70 -14.73
C LYS A 73 16.89 -3.07 -13.31
N ILE A 74 16.00 -4.05 -13.17
CA ILE A 74 15.65 -4.67 -11.88
C ILE A 74 16.34 -6.00 -11.76
N THR A 75 17.11 -6.19 -10.69
CA THR A 75 17.65 -7.50 -10.30
C THR A 75 16.70 -8.17 -9.31
N LEU A 76 16.24 -9.37 -9.65
CA LEU A 76 15.41 -10.24 -8.83
C LEU A 76 16.26 -11.40 -8.30
N GLU A 77 16.30 -11.56 -6.98
CA GLU A 77 16.88 -12.73 -6.30
C GLU A 77 15.77 -13.71 -5.92
N ILE A 78 15.94 -14.96 -6.33
CA ILE A 78 15.02 -16.06 -6.02
C ILE A 78 15.75 -17.02 -5.09
N TYR A 79 15.14 -17.29 -3.94
CA TYR A 79 15.78 -18.07 -2.88
C TYR A 79 15.22 -19.50 -2.85
N ASN A 80 16.09 -20.45 -2.50
CA ASN A 80 15.69 -21.76 -2.02
C ASN A 80 16.07 -21.82 -0.54
N SER A 81 15.09 -21.76 0.36
CA SER A 81 15.33 -21.55 1.80
C SER A 81 16.10 -20.25 2.05
N THR A 82 17.36 -20.31 2.49
CA THR A 82 18.20 -19.15 2.82
C THR A 82 19.27 -18.83 1.78
N THR A 83 19.44 -19.66 0.75
CA THR A 83 20.45 -19.46 -0.29
C THR A 83 19.83 -18.89 -1.55
N ILE A 84 20.54 -17.94 -2.18
CA ILE A 84 20.15 -17.43 -3.51
C ILE A 84 20.32 -18.58 -4.50
N ASN A 85 19.22 -19.02 -5.07
CA ASN A 85 19.18 -20.07 -6.08
C ASN A 85 19.41 -19.47 -7.47
N GLU A 86 18.71 -18.37 -7.77
CA GLU A 86 18.72 -17.75 -9.09
C GLU A 86 18.72 -16.22 -8.98
N LYS A 87 19.44 -15.56 -9.90
CA LYS A 87 19.35 -14.11 -10.11
C LYS A 87 18.89 -13.85 -11.53
N LYS A 88 17.89 -12.99 -11.68
CA LYS A 88 17.39 -12.55 -12.99
C LYS A 88 17.40 -11.03 -13.09
N GLU A 89 17.70 -10.52 -14.27
CA GLU A 89 17.58 -9.11 -14.58
C GLU A 89 16.42 -8.87 -15.53
N PHE A 90 15.69 -7.79 -15.29
CA PHE A 90 14.57 -7.35 -16.11
C PHE A 90 14.77 -5.90 -16.49
N ASP A 91 14.52 -5.58 -17.76
CA ASP A 91 14.40 -4.19 -18.17
C ASP A 91 13.17 -3.57 -17.50
N CYS A 92 13.29 -2.32 -17.05
CA CYS A 92 12.24 -1.67 -16.26
C CYS A 92 10.92 -1.51 -17.03
N ASP A 93 10.97 -1.44 -18.35
CA ASP A 93 9.79 -1.43 -19.22
C ASP A 93 9.04 -2.77 -19.22
N LYS A 94 9.72 -3.89 -18.94
CA LYS A 94 9.17 -5.26 -18.78
C LYS A 94 8.73 -5.60 -17.36
N VAL A 95 8.50 -4.59 -16.52
CA VAL A 95 7.95 -4.78 -15.16
C VAL A 95 6.49 -4.32 -15.13
N ARG A 96 5.63 -5.16 -14.55
CA ARG A 96 4.19 -4.94 -14.34
C ARG A 96 3.81 -5.27 -12.90
N ILE A 97 2.70 -4.71 -12.44
CA ILE A 97 2.11 -4.93 -11.13
C ILE A 97 0.69 -5.48 -11.34
N GLU A 98 0.39 -6.63 -10.77
CA GLU A 98 -0.93 -7.23 -10.73
C GLU A 98 -1.45 -7.21 -9.29
N ILE A 99 -2.58 -6.53 -9.07
CA ILE A 99 -3.24 -6.44 -7.77
C ILE A 99 -4.43 -7.39 -7.81
N LEU A 100 -4.39 -8.44 -6.99
CA LEU A 100 -5.45 -9.42 -6.85
C LEU A 100 -6.56 -8.83 -5.98
N MET A 101 -7.62 -8.38 -6.64
CA MET A 101 -8.76 -7.78 -5.98
C MET A 101 -9.73 -8.86 -5.50
N PRO A 102 -10.13 -8.83 -4.22
CA PRO A 102 -11.18 -9.70 -3.74
C PRO A 102 -12.50 -9.33 -4.42
N ARG A 103 -13.38 -10.31 -4.62
CA ARG A 103 -14.70 -10.09 -5.22
C ARG A 103 -15.64 -9.30 -4.31
N SER A 104 -15.49 -9.47 -3.00
CA SER A 104 -16.25 -8.78 -1.96
C SER A 104 -15.35 -8.48 -0.77
N LEU A 105 -15.84 -7.74 0.23
CA LEU A 105 -15.09 -7.52 1.47
C LEU A 105 -15.30 -8.67 2.47
N GLU A 106 -15.97 -9.76 2.10
CA GLU A 106 -16.13 -10.90 3.00
C GLU A 106 -14.80 -11.65 3.21
N GLY A 107 -14.57 -12.13 4.43
CA GLY A 107 -13.37 -12.91 4.76
C GLY A 107 -13.11 -14.11 3.83
N SER A 108 -14.16 -14.74 3.30
CA SER A 108 -14.06 -15.83 2.31
C SER A 108 -13.40 -15.37 1.00
N SER A 109 -13.82 -14.22 0.46
CA SER A 109 -13.26 -13.62 -0.76
C SER A 109 -11.79 -13.22 -0.57
N PHE A 110 -11.45 -12.73 0.62
CA PHE A 110 -10.09 -12.42 0.98
C PHE A 110 -9.19 -13.65 1.12
N ASN A 111 -9.69 -14.71 1.75
CA ASN A 111 -8.98 -15.98 1.86
C ASN A 111 -8.72 -16.59 0.49
N GLN A 112 -9.68 -16.48 -0.44
CA GLN A 112 -9.48 -16.90 -1.82
C GLN A 112 -8.34 -16.09 -2.47
N ALA A 113 -8.32 -14.76 -2.30
CA ALA A 113 -7.26 -13.92 -2.86
C ALA A 113 -5.87 -14.23 -2.30
N THR A 114 -5.75 -14.41 -0.99
CA THR A 114 -4.48 -14.78 -0.36
C THR A 114 -4.05 -16.19 -0.73
N GLN A 115 -4.99 -17.13 -0.85
CA GLN A 115 -4.71 -18.48 -1.34
C GLN A 115 -4.24 -18.48 -2.80
N THR A 116 -4.83 -17.66 -3.67
CA THR A 116 -4.32 -17.47 -5.03
C THR A 116 -2.90 -16.89 -5.02
N LEU A 117 -2.61 -15.95 -4.11
CA LEU A 117 -1.27 -15.37 -3.97
C LEU A 117 -0.19 -16.41 -3.63
N THR A 118 -0.53 -17.47 -2.86
CA THR A 118 0.46 -18.50 -2.48
C THR A 118 0.94 -19.36 -3.65
N GLN A 119 0.23 -19.32 -4.79
CA GLN A 119 0.60 -20.03 -6.02
C GLN A 119 1.75 -19.33 -6.76
N TYR A 120 2.02 -18.06 -6.45
CA TYR A 120 3.08 -17.27 -7.07
C TYR A 120 4.43 -17.53 -6.41
N LYS A 121 5.50 -17.34 -7.18
CA LYS A 121 6.87 -17.46 -6.67
C LYS A 121 7.17 -16.29 -5.73
N LYS A 122 8.07 -16.51 -4.77
CA LYS A 122 8.57 -15.47 -3.87
C LYS A 122 10.02 -15.15 -4.20
N GLY A 123 10.37 -13.88 -4.10
CA GLY A 123 11.72 -13.40 -4.34
C GLY A 123 11.88 -11.96 -3.87
N ASP A 124 13.10 -11.46 -3.97
CA ASP A 124 13.42 -10.12 -3.53
C ASP A 124 13.91 -9.28 -4.70
N ILE A 125 13.35 -8.09 -4.85
CA ILE A 125 13.95 -7.05 -5.68
C ILE A 125 15.14 -6.47 -4.94
N VAL A 126 16.33 -6.61 -5.54
CA VAL A 126 17.57 -6.04 -5.00
C VAL A 126 17.52 -4.53 -5.16
N ARG A 127 17.75 -3.80 -4.07
CA ARG A 127 17.84 -2.35 -4.09
C ARG A 127 19.29 -1.91 -3.96
N ASN A 128 19.66 -0.89 -4.72
CA ASN A 128 21.00 -0.33 -4.66
C ASN A 128 21.27 0.38 -3.31
N GLY A 129 22.52 0.30 -2.84
CA GLY A 129 23.01 0.90 -1.60
C GLY A 129 22.68 0.09 -0.33
N ASN A 130 22.71 0.73 0.83
CA ASN A 130 22.35 0.13 2.14
C ASN A 130 20.82 -0.01 2.32
N LYS A 131 20.05 -0.02 1.23
CA LYS A 131 18.60 -0.17 1.28
C LYS A 131 18.28 -1.66 1.43
N ARG A 132 17.30 -1.99 2.29
CA ARG A 132 16.79 -3.36 2.40
C ARG A 132 16.17 -3.80 1.08
N ASN A 133 16.46 -5.02 0.66
CA ASN A 133 15.78 -5.69 -0.45
C ASN A 133 14.25 -5.69 -0.24
N TYR A 134 13.50 -5.65 -1.34
CA TYR A 134 12.03 -5.58 -1.31
C TYR A 134 11.43 -6.92 -1.70
N GLY A 135 10.87 -7.63 -0.73
CA GLY A 135 10.24 -8.93 -0.96
C GLY A 135 8.92 -8.81 -1.72
N ILE A 136 8.74 -9.68 -2.71
CA ILE A 136 7.57 -9.71 -3.59
C ILE A 136 7.08 -11.13 -3.83
N ASN A 137 5.79 -11.26 -4.18
CA ASN A 137 5.30 -12.41 -4.93
C ASN A 137 5.34 -12.05 -6.42
N PHE A 138 5.64 -13.01 -7.29
CA PHE A 138 5.79 -12.72 -8.72
C PHE A 138 5.50 -13.93 -9.61
N THR A 139 5.29 -13.63 -10.88
CA THR A 139 5.42 -14.57 -11.99
C THR A 139 6.25 -13.94 -13.11
N ILE A 140 6.83 -14.78 -13.96
CA ILE A 140 7.55 -14.37 -15.15
C ILE A 140 6.76 -14.90 -16.34
N GLN A 141 6.34 -14.01 -17.22
CA GLN A 141 5.64 -14.36 -18.46
C GLN A 141 6.63 -14.83 -19.54
N ASP A 142 6.12 -15.49 -20.58
CA ASP A 142 6.94 -16.08 -21.65
C ASP A 142 7.77 -15.04 -22.43
N ASP A 143 7.31 -13.79 -22.47
CA ASP A 143 8.01 -12.66 -23.10
C ASP A 143 9.09 -12.01 -22.20
N ASN A 144 9.41 -12.68 -21.08
CA ASN A 144 10.30 -12.23 -20.02
C ASN A 144 9.79 -10.97 -19.28
N THR A 145 8.47 -10.75 -19.23
CA THR A 145 7.86 -9.72 -18.38
C THR A 145 7.80 -10.20 -16.93
N LEU A 146 8.36 -9.41 -16.01
CA LEU A 146 8.21 -9.60 -14.56
C LEU A 146 6.87 -9.01 -14.12
N VAL A 147 5.99 -9.86 -13.60
CA VAL A 147 4.73 -9.43 -13.00
C VAL A 147 4.84 -9.57 -11.49
N VAL A 148 4.92 -8.44 -10.79
CA VAL A 148 4.85 -8.34 -9.33
C VAL A 148 3.39 -8.49 -8.92
N VAL A 149 3.09 -9.42 -8.02
CA VAL A 149 1.72 -9.76 -7.64
C VAL A 149 1.51 -9.49 -6.15
N ASP A 150 0.39 -8.86 -5.82
CA ASP A 150 0.05 -8.54 -4.44
C ASP A 150 -1.46 -8.58 -4.18
N VAL A 151 -1.83 -8.77 -2.91
CA VAL A 151 -3.21 -8.67 -2.42
C VAL A 151 -3.26 -7.45 -1.50
N PRO A 152 -4.20 -6.50 -1.70
CA PRO A 152 -4.32 -5.32 -0.86
C PRO A 152 -4.94 -5.67 0.50
N THR A 153 -4.14 -6.30 1.37
CA THR A 153 -4.54 -6.72 2.72
C THR A 153 -5.13 -5.62 3.60
N PRO A 154 -4.79 -4.31 3.43
CA PRO A 154 -5.48 -3.26 4.17
C PRO A 154 -7.00 -3.21 3.93
N LEU A 155 -7.52 -3.72 2.80
CA LEU A 155 -8.96 -3.82 2.55
C LEU A 155 -9.68 -4.71 3.58
N PHE A 156 -8.97 -5.63 4.26
CA PHE A 156 -9.56 -6.53 5.26
C PHE A 156 -10.11 -5.74 6.46
N ALA A 157 -9.50 -4.58 6.76
CA ALA A 157 -9.96 -3.71 7.82
C ALA A 157 -11.33 -3.09 7.49
N LEU A 158 -11.68 -2.93 6.20
CA LEU A 158 -12.94 -2.33 5.78
C LEU A 158 -14.14 -3.21 6.11
N GLU A 159 -14.03 -4.54 6.05
CA GLU A 159 -15.12 -5.43 6.42
C GLU A 159 -15.55 -5.20 7.87
N LYS A 160 -14.56 -5.21 8.78
CA LYS A 160 -14.77 -4.98 10.22
C LYS A 160 -15.32 -3.58 10.47
N TYR A 161 -14.78 -2.58 9.77
CA TYR A 161 -15.30 -1.21 9.85
C TYR A 161 -16.76 -1.13 9.42
N LEU A 162 -17.12 -1.64 8.24
CA LEU A 162 -18.51 -1.60 7.77
C LEU A 162 -19.47 -2.32 8.71
N LYS A 163 -19.11 -3.51 9.22
CA LYS A 163 -19.94 -4.26 10.19
C LYS A 163 -20.08 -3.54 11.54
N SER A 164 -19.19 -2.60 11.86
CA SER A 164 -19.29 -1.78 13.06
C SER A 164 -20.25 -0.59 12.90
N LEU A 165 -20.65 -0.25 11.67
CA LEU A 165 -21.59 0.84 11.43
C LEU A 165 -23.01 0.44 11.86
N PRO A 166 -23.80 1.31 12.53
CA PRO A 166 -25.16 1.00 12.99
C PRO A 166 -26.12 0.54 11.87
N GLU A 167 -25.87 0.99 10.64
CA GLU A 167 -26.63 0.63 9.45
C GLU A 167 -26.40 -0.82 9.00
N PHE A 168 -25.23 -1.41 9.29
CA PHE A 168 -24.85 -2.77 8.87
C PHE A 168 -24.53 -3.72 10.02
N GLY A 169 -24.56 -3.23 11.26
CA GLY A 169 -24.41 -4.04 12.45
C GLY A 169 -25.60 -4.98 12.68
N SER A 170 -25.44 -5.86 13.66
CA SER A 170 -26.50 -6.77 14.09
C SER A 170 -27.37 -6.13 15.16
N TYR A 171 -28.66 -6.47 15.18
CA TYR A 171 -29.58 -6.06 16.23
C TYR A 171 -30.43 -7.24 16.70
N ILE A 172 -30.92 -7.20 17.93
CA ILE A 172 -31.89 -8.19 18.44
C ILE A 172 -33.28 -7.71 18.06
N ASP A 173 -34.02 -8.52 17.31
CA ASP A 173 -35.42 -8.24 16.99
C ASP A 173 -36.28 -8.34 18.26
N PRO A 174 -36.94 -7.25 18.69
CA PRO A 174 -37.74 -7.23 19.91
C PRO A 174 -38.96 -8.16 19.86
N LYS A 175 -39.42 -8.57 18.67
CA LYS A 175 -40.58 -9.48 18.51
C LYS A 175 -40.18 -10.94 18.55
N THR A 176 -39.02 -11.29 18.00
CA THR A 176 -38.59 -12.68 17.83
C THR A 176 -37.44 -13.07 18.76
N ASN A 177 -36.82 -12.10 19.44
CA ASN A 177 -35.59 -12.25 20.24
C ASN A 177 -34.42 -12.89 19.47
N GLN A 178 -34.42 -12.76 18.14
CA GLN A 178 -33.37 -13.29 17.27
C GLN A 178 -32.37 -12.19 16.91
N LEU A 179 -31.10 -12.57 16.78
CA LEU A 179 -30.06 -11.71 16.23
C LEU A 179 -30.25 -11.60 14.72
N ILE A 180 -30.58 -10.42 14.22
CA ILE A 180 -30.68 -10.12 12.79
C ILE A 180 -29.39 -9.43 12.37
N ALA A 181 -28.64 -10.07 11.47
CA ALA A 181 -27.46 -9.49 10.85
C ALA A 181 -27.87 -8.67 9.61
N LYS A 182 -27.67 -7.36 9.64
CA LYS A 182 -27.88 -6.51 8.46
C LYS A 182 -26.77 -6.67 7.40
N SER A 183 -25.69 -7.35 7.74
CA SER A 183 -24.54 -7.64 6.86
C SER A 183 -24.84 -8.60 5.71
N ASP A 184 -26.05 -9.16 5.61
CA ASP A 184 -26.44 -10.00 4.48
C ASP A 184 -27.33 -9.26 3.47
N SER A 185 -27.66 -7.99 3.76
CA SER A 185 -28.53 -7.16 2.94
C SER A 185 -27.91 -6.78 1.58
N GLU A 186 -28.76 -6.53 0.59
CA GLU A 186 -28.35 -6.01 -0.72
C GLU A 186 -27.64 -4.65 -0.58
N GLU A 187 -28.09 -3.80 0.34
CA GLU A 187 -27.47 -2.51 0.65
C GLU A 187 -26.03 -2.67 1.15
N TYR A 188 -25.79 -3.63 2.04
CA TYR A 188 -24.44 -3.93 2.51
C TYR A 188 -23.54 -4.41 1.37
N ARG A 189 -24.02 -5.33 0.52
CA ARG A 189 -23.28 -5.80 -0.66
C ARG A 189 -22.95 -4.64 -1.62
N ALA A 190 -23.92 -3.78 -1.89
CA ALA A 190 -23.72 -2.59 -2.72
C ALA A 190 -22.69 -1.64 -2.10
N ARG A 191 -22.70 -1.48 -0.76
CA ARG A 191 -21.70 -0.68 -0.05
C ARG A 191 -20.30 -1.29 -0.14
N GLN A 192 -20.17 -2.60 0.02
CA GLN A 192 -18.87 -3.28 -0.14
C GLN A 192 -18.29 -3.06 -1.55
N SER A 193 -19.10 -3.27 -2.60
CA SER A 193 -18.66 -3.04 -3.99
C SER A 193 -18.21 -1.59 -4.22
N LYS A 194 -18.95 -0.64 -3.65
CA LYS A 194 -18.62 0.79 -3.67
C LYS A 194 -17.27 1.09 -2.99
N GLU A 195 -16.98 0.48 -1.84
CA GLU A 195 -15.70 0.66 -1.15
C GLU A 195 -14.52 0.04 -1.94
N ILE A 196 -14.73 -1.13 -2.55
CA ILE A 196 -13.72 -1.78 -3.41
C ILE A 196 -13.39 -0.92 -4.63
N GLU A 197 -14.41 -0.40 -5.32
CA GLU A 197 -14.20 0.44 -6.50
C GLU A 197 -13.57 1.79 -6.13
N ASN A 198 -13.97 2.39 -5.00
CA ASN A 198 -13.35 3.61 -4.50
C ASN A 198 -11.88 3.40 -4.13
N PHE A 199 -11.52 2.27 -3.52
CA PHE A 199 -10.12 1.91 -3.27
C PHE A 199 -9.31 1.88 -4.57
N LYS A 200 -9.80 1.13 -5.57
CA LYS A 200 -9.15 1.00 -6.88
C LYS A 200 -8.96 2.36 -7.56
N THR A 201 -10.03 3.14 -7.63
CA THR A 201 -10.02 4.48 -8.23
C THR A 201 -9.04 5.41 -7.50
N THR A 202 -9.01 5.34 -6.17
CA THR A 202 -8.06 6.13 -5.36
C THR A 202 -6.61 5.76 -5.70
N VAL A 203 -6.27 4.47 -5.75
CA VAL A 203 -4.91 4.03 -6.10
C VAL A 203 -4.53 4.49 -7.52
N LEU A 204 -5.43 4.33 -8.49
CA LEU A 204 -5.20 4.76 -9.88
C LEU A 204 -4.98 6.28 -9.98
N ASN A 205 -5.79 7.07 -9.28
CA ASN A 205 -5.63 8.52 -9.22
C ASN A 205 -4.28 8.92 -8.63
N PHE A 206 -3.79 8.21 -7.61
CA PHE A 206 -2.46 8.49 -7.04
C PHE A 206 -1.34 8.15 -8.02
N ILE A 207 -1.43 7.03 -8.73
CA ILE A 207 -0.47 6.66 -9.79
C ILE A 207 -0.40 7.76 -10.85
N GLU A 208 -1.55 8.19 -11.36
CA GLU A 208 -1.65 9.24 -12.38
C GLU A 208 -1.11 10.58 -11.88
N ASN A 209 -1.51 11.04 -10.69
CA ASN A 209 -1.07 12.31 -10.13
C ASN A 209 0.45 12.37 -9.86
N ASN A 210 1.10 11.23 -9.62
CA ASN A 210 2.54 11.14 -9.47
C ASN A 210 3.28 10.86 -10.78
N ARG A 211 2.55 10.90 -11.92
CA ARG A 211 3.07 10.69 -13.29
C ARG A 211 3.70 9.31 -13.51
N TYR A 212 3.29 8.33 -12.71
CA TYR A 212 3.68 6.96 -12.94
C TYR A 212 2.86 6.34 -14.07
N ALA A 213 3.47 5.40 -14.79
CA ALA A 213 2.85 4.77 -15.95
C ALA A 213 1.70 3.85 -15.53
N ILE A 214 0.47 4.33 -15.63
CA ILE A 214 -0.76 3.64 -15.18
C ILE A 214 -0.96 2.26 -15.82
N ASN A 215 -0.51 2.10 -17.07
CA ASN A 215 -0.56 0.84 -17.82
C ASN A 215 0.34 -0.26 -17.23
N LYS A 216 1.17 0.05 -16.24
CA LYS A 216 1.93 -0.96 -15.49
C LYS A 216 1.14 -1.63 -14.38
N VAL A 217 0.00 -1.08 -13.95
CA VAL A 217 -0.84 -1.66 -12.89
C VAL A 217 -2.11 -2.27 -13.47
N HIS A 218 -2.35 -3.53 -13.15
CA HIS A 218 -3.58 -4.23 -13.49
C HIS A 218 -4.30 -4.71 -12.24
N PHE A 219 -5.58 -4.39 -12.12
CA PHE A 219 -6.44 -4.88 -11.05
C PHE A 219 -7.21 -6.11 -11.57
N ARG A 220 -6.87 -7.29 -11.05
CA ARG A 220 -7.52 -8.54 -11.44
C ARG A 220 -8.55 -8.94 -10.39
N HIS A 221 -9.82 -8.95 -10.77
CA HIS A 221 -10.89 -9.47 -9.92
C HIS A 221 -10.93 -10.99 -10.00
N LEU A 222 -10.94 -11.65 -8.84
CA LEU A 222 -11.11 -13.10 -8.77
C LEU A 222 -12.57 -13.45 -9.01
N THR A 223 -12.81 -14.44 -9.88
CA THR A 223 -14.14 -14.94 -10.25
C THR A 223 -14.70 -15.90 -9.22
#